data_AF-A0A0B1SVD1-F1
#
_entry.id   AF-A0A0B1SVD1-F1
#
_cell.length_a   1.000
_cell.length_b   1.000
_cell.length_c   1.000
_cell.angle_alpha   90.00
_cell.angle_beta   90.00
_cell.angle_gamma   90.00
#
_symmetry.space_group_name_H-M   'P 1'
#
loop_
_entity.id
_entity.type
_entity.pdbx_description
1 polymer ?
#
loop_
_entity_poly.entity_id
_entity_poly.type
_entity_poly.pdbx_seq_one_letter_code
_entity_poly.pdbx_strand_id
1 'polypeptide(L)' 'MNVVCPASCKKCNPTTYTLQDDCSDRHHLCDVYKQNGDCESNASFMAENCRKTCNVCGKPRSDGCS' A
#
# COMPACT_ATOMS: atom_id res chain seq x y z
N MET A 1 -11.83 17.47 -1.73
CA MET A 1 -11.40 16.67 -0.56
C MET A 1 -10.83 15.36 -1.09
N ASN A 2 -9.53 15.28 -1.32
CA ASN A 2 -8.86 14.04 -1.70
C ASN A 2 -8.00 13.62 -0.50
N VAL A 3 -8.51 12.67 0.28
CA VAL A 3 -7.98 12.29 1.60
C VAL A 3 -6.84 11.26 1.48
N VAL A 4 -6.31 11.04 0.29
CA VAL A 4 -5.17 10.14 0.07
C VAL A 4 -4.13 10.87 -0.75
N CYS A 5 -3.03 11.24 -0.08
CA CYS A 5 -1.86 11.75 -0.78
C CYS A 5 -0.97 10.59 -1.22
N PRO A 6 -0.67 10.45 -2.52
CA PRO A 6 0.19 9.38 -3.02
C PRO A 6 1.64 9.66 -2.62
N ALA A 7 2.03 9.14 -1.46
CA ALA A 7 3.39 9.24 -0.93
C ALA A 7 4.40 8.58 -1.90
N SER A 8 3.96 7.60 -2.67
CA SER A 8 4.74 6.95 -3.74
C SER A 8 5.12 7.88 -4.90
N CYS A 9 4.38 8.97 -5.14
CA CYS A 9 4.72 9.97 -6.16
C CYS A 9 5.59 11.11 -5.64
N LYS A 10 6.13 10.99 -4.41
CA LYS A 10 6.84 12.06 -3.69
C LYS A 10 6.02 13.36 -3.57
N LYS A 11 4.69 13.27 -3.73
CA LYS A 11 3.75 14.39 -3.54
C LYS A 11 3.53 14.69 -2.06
N CYS A 12 3.77 13.71 -1.19
CA CYS A 12 3.83 13.87 0.26
C CYS A 12 4.98 13.07 0.86
N ASN A 13 5.42 13.47 2.06
CA ASN A 13 6.50 12.84 2.81
C ASN A 13 5.96 12.18 4.09
N PRO A 14 5.81 10.85 4.13
CA PRO A 14 5.29 10.14 5.29
C PRO A 14 6.35 10.01 6.39
N THR A 15 5.94 10.19 7.65
CA THR A 15 6.83 10.05 8.82
C THR A 15 6.75 8.68 9.49
N THR A 16 5.75 7.87 9.15
CA THR A 16 5.43 6.60 9.82
C THR A 16 5.96 5.36 9.09
N TYR A 17 6.42 5.51 7.85
CA TYR A 17 6.99 4.41 7.06
C TYR A 17 8.00 4.91 6.02
N THR A 18 8.93 4.05 5.64
CA THR A 18 9.97 4.37 4.66
C THR A 18 9.45 4.13 3.24
N LEU A 19 9.60 5.13 2.36
CA LEU A 19 9.22 5.02 0.94
C LEU A 19 10.11 4.11 0.11
N GLN A 20 11.26 3.70 0.64
CA GLN A 20 12.23 2.87 -0.06
C GLN A 20 11.88 1.37 -0.02
N ASP A 21 11.04 0.97 0.94
CA ASP A 21 10.51 -0.40 0.99
C ASP A 21 9.17 -0.46 0.26
N ASP A 22 9.26 -0.92 -0.99
CA ASP A 22 8.13 -1.01 -1.89
C ASP A 22 7.22 -2.23 -1.66
N CYS A 23 7.61 -3.13 -0.74
CA CYS A 23 6.90 -4.39 -0.51
C CYS A 23 6.38 -4.54 0.93
N SER A 24 6.93 -3.84 1.92
CA SER A 24 6.43 -3.96 3.30
C SER A 24 4.96 -3.63 3.46
N ASP A 25 4.37 -4.28 4.45
CA ASP A 25 3.05 -3.93 4.97
C ASP A 25 3.20 -2.68 5.86
N ARG A 26 2.37 -1.68 5.58
CA ARG A 26 2.30 -0.40 6.31
C ARG A 26 1.15 -0.36 7.32
N HIS A 27 0.25 -1.34 7.27
CA HIS A 27 -0.88 -1.43 8.18
C HIS A 27 -0.78 -2.66 9.10
N HIS A 28 -1.03 -2.48 10.39
CA HIS A 28 -0.88 -3.53 11.39
C HIS A 28 -1.93 -4.65 11.29
N LEU A 29 -3.07 -4.40 10.63
CA LEU A 29 -4.16 -5.37 10.43
C LEU A 29 -4.13 -6.12 9.08
N CYS A 30 -3.02 -6.08 8.34
CA CYS A 30 -2.97 -6.71 7.01
C CYS A 30 -3.34 -8.19 7.01
N ASP A 31 -2.92 -8.95 8.03
CA ASP A 31 -3.26 -10.37 8.15
C ASP A 31 -4.77 -10.60 8.34
N VAL A 32 -5.43 -9.76 9.13
CA VAL A 32 -6.88 -9.80 9.35
C VAL A 32 -7.62 -9.49 8.04
N TYR A 33 -7.19 -8.44 7.33
CA TYR A 33 -7.78 -8.07 6.05
C TYR A 33 -7.61 -9.15 4.99
N LYS A 34 -6.44 -9.79 4.92
CA LYS A 34 -6.23 -10.95 4.04
C LYS A 34 -7.18 -12.10 4.37
N GLN A 35 -7.35 -12.43 5.65
CA GLN A 35 -8.28 -13.49 6.07
C GLN A 35 -9.73 -13.15 5.70
N ASN A 36 -10.09 -11.87 5.68
CA ASN A 36 -11.40 -11.38 5.24
C ASN A 36 -11.57 -11.30 3.72
N GLY A 37 -10.53 -11.59 2.93
CA GLY A 37 -10.57 -11.53 1.46
C GLY A 37 -10.29 -10.14 0.86
N ASP A 38 -9.79 -9.19 1.65
CA ASP A 38 -9.58 -7.80 1.22
C ASP A 38 -8.52 -7.64 0.14
N CYS A 39 -7.63 -8.63 -0.06
CA CYS A 39 -6.71 -8.62 -1.19
C CYS A 39 -7.44 -8.53 -2.55
N GLU A 40 -8.67 -9.06 -2.62
CA GLU A 40 -9.51 -9.03 -3.82
C GLU A 40 -10.61 -7.96 -3.71
N SER A 41 -11.37 -7.96 -2.60
CA SER A 41 -12.51 -7.04 -2.41
C SER A 41 -12.09 -5.59 -2.16
N ASN A 42 -10.87 -5.36 -1.66
CA ASN A 42 -10.32 -4.04 -1.34
C ASN A 42 -8.87 -3.89 -1.86
N ALA A 43 -8.65 -4.38 -3.09
CA ALA A 43 -7.33 -4.47 -3.72
C ALA A 43 -6.55 -3.14 -3.72
N SER A 44 -7.22 -2.00 -3.92
CA SER A 44 -6.56 -0.68 -3.92
C SER A 44 -5.96 -0.32 -2.56
N PHE A 45 -6.69 -0.56 -1.46
CA PHE A 45 -6.17 -0.33 -0.12
C PHE A 45 -5.04 -1.30 0.21
N MET A 46 -5.23 -2.58 -0.12
CA MET A 46 -4.22 -3.61 0.16
C MET A 46 -2.96 -3.43 -0.68
N ALA A 47 -3.07 -2.94 -1.92
CA ALA A 47 -1.92 -2.63 -2.77
C ALA A 47 -1.10 -1.43 -2.28
N GLU A 48 -1.69 -0.52 -1.52
CA GLU A 48 -0.93 0.55 -0.87
C GLU A 48 -0.35 0.08 0.47
N ASN A 49 -1.16 -0.60 1.28
CA ASN A 49 -0.91 -0.79 2.71
C ASN A 49 -0.46 -2.21 3.11
N CYS A 50 -0.75 -3.23 2.32
CA CYS A 50 -0.62 -4.64 2.70
C CYS A 50 -0.01 -5.50 1.59
N ARG A 51 1.06 -4.97 0.97
CA ARG A 51 1.61 -5.53 -0.26
C ARG A 51 2.25 -6.88 -0.09
N LYS A 52 3.02 -7.07 0.97
CA LYS A 52 3.67 -8.33 1.28
C LYS A 52 2.61 -9.36 1.66
N THR A 53 1.65 -8.99 2.50
CA THR A 53 0.55 -9.87 2.88
C THR A 53 -0.25 -10.36 1.66
N CYS A 54 -0.56 -9.48 0.70
CA CYS A 54 -1.28 -9.82 -0.54
C CYS A 54 -0.37 -10.25 -1.72
N ASN A 55 0.93 -10.40 -1.51
CA ASN A 55 1.89 -10.81 -2.56
C ASN A 55 1.92 -9.89 -3.81
N VAL A 56 1.67 -8.59 -3.67
CA VAL A 56 1.60 -7.63 -4.79
C VAL A 56 2.87 -6.80 -4.97
N CYS A 57 4.02 -7.37 -4.63
CA CYS A 57 5.31 -6.67 -4.67
C CYS A 57 5.97 -6.58 -6.05
N GLY A 58 5.36 -7.14 -7.10
CA GLY A 58 5.91 -7.18 -8.46
C GLY A 58 5.91 -5.85 -9.21
N LYS A 59 5.43 -4.76 -8.61
CA LYS A 59 5.39 -3.41 -9.18
C LYS A 59 5.78 -2.39 -8.12
N PRO A 60 6.44 -1.28 -8.45
CA PRO A 60 6.69 -0.23 -7.46
C PRO A 60 5.38 0.47 -7.07
N ARG A 61 5.29 1.06 -5.87
CA ARG A 61 4.09 1.85 -5.50
C ARG A 61 3.92 3.09 -6.39
N SER A 62 4.97 3.47 -7.12
CA SER A 62 4.99 4.60 -8.04
C SER A 62 4.49 4.28 -9.46
N ASP A 63 4.08 3.03 -9.75
CA ASP A 63 3.66 2.62 -11.11
C ASP A 63 2.43 3.40 -11.62
N GLY A 64 1.66 4.03 -10.71
CA GLY A 64 0.51 4.89 -11.03
C GLY A 64 0.79 6.40 -10.98
N CYS A 65 2.05 6.81 -10.89
CA CYS A 65 2.44 8.22 -10.82
C CYS A 65 2.66 8.80 -12.23
N SER A 66 1.57 9.21 -12.87
CA SER A 66 1.58 10.11 -14.05
C SER A 66 1.31 11.55 -13.65
#